data_AF-A0A553SP42-F1
#
_entry.id   AF-A0A553SP42-F1
#
_cell.length_a   1.000
_cell.length_b   1.000
_cell.length_c   1.000
_cell.angle_alpha   90.00
_cell.angle_beta   90.00
_cell.angle_gamma   90.00
#
_symmetry.space_group_name_H-M   'P 1'
#
loop_
_entity.id
_entity.type
_entity.pdbx_description
1 polymer ?
#
loop_
_entity_poly.entity_id
_entity_poly.type
_entity_poly.pdbx_seq_one_letter_code
_entity_poly.pdbx_strand_id
1 'polypeptide(L)'
;MSLNLRAPRILGIVSFVLLLIGFLISILLYTQIDSFGALRDAMIETVNSDPTLQESIGLTNESATAEEITDEAMAYLKNVLLIPVIYSVIACAATLFSIIMMNRMPRTSGVLFIIIGVISLLSIIIPILLITAGVMILNRSSKYNKEAGIPA
;
A
#
# COMPACT_ATOMS: atom_id res chain seq x y z
N MET A 1 27.43 24.80 -7.96
CA MET A 1 26.38 24.83 -6.90
C MET A 1 25.90 23.39 -6.67
N SER A 2 26.01 22.82 -5.47
CA SER A 2 25.53 21.45 -5.22
C SER A 2 24.00 21.44 -5.06
N LEU A 3 23.31 20.51 -5.72
CA LEU A 3 21.86 20.37 -5.59
C LEU A 3 21.48 20.03 -4.13
N ASN A 4 20.88 20.99 -3.41
CA ASN A 4 20.46 20.73 -2.04
C ASN A 4 19.18 19.88 -2.05
N LEU A 5 19.32 18.59 -1.70
CA LEU A 5 18.23 17.62 -1.67
C LEU A 5 17.87 17.15 -0.25
N ARG A 6 18.28 17.88 0.79
CA ARG A 6 18.03 17.47 2.20
C ARG A 6 16.53 17.39 2.53
N ALA A 7 15.76 18.42 2.20
CA ALA A 7 14.32 18.46 2.45
C ALA A 7 13.54 17.33 1.74
N PRO A 8 13.67 17.12 0.41
CA PRO A 8 12.99 16.00 -0.24
C PRO A 8 13.48 14.63 0.24
N ARG A 9 14.74 14.51 0.70
CA ARG A 9 15.22 13.28 1.36
C ARG A 9 14.44 12.98 2.62
N ILE A 10 14.30 13.97 3.51
CA ILE A 10 13.60 13.79 4.79
C ILE A 10 12.14 13.40 4.53
N LEU A 11 11.46 14.10 3.61
CA LEU A 11 10.09 13.76 3.22
C LEU A 11 9.99 12.33 2.70
N GLY A 12 10.89 11.92 1.80
CA GLY A 12 10.94 10.55 1.30
C GLY A 12 11.17 9.51 2.40
N ILE A 13 12.07 9.78 3.35
CA ILE A 13 12.33 8.90 4.50
C ILE A 13 11.10 8.78 5.39
N VAL A 14 10.44 9.89 5.72
CA VAL A 14 9.22 9.88 6.54
C VAL A 14 8.12 9.08 5.83
N SER A 15 7.90 9.31 4.53
CA SER A 15 6.97 8.52 3.73
C SER A 15 7.32 7.03 3.72
N PHE A 16 8.61 6.69 3.61
CA PHE A 16 9.07 5.31 3.65
C PHE A 16 8.77 4.65 4.99
N VAL A 17 9.00 5.35 6.12
CA VAL A 17 8.68 4.83 7.46
C VAL A 17 7.17 4.59 7.59
N LEU A 18 6.33 5.51 7.10
CA LEU A 18 4.88 5.33 7.12
C LEU A 18 4.41 4.15 6.25
N LEU A 19 4.99 3.99 5.05
CA LEU A 19 4.74 2.83 4.19
C LEU A 19 5.16 1.52 4.87
N LEU A 20 6.29 1.53 5.58
CA LEU A 20 6.81 0.37 6.29
C LEU A 20 5.91 -0.01 7.47
N ILE A 21 5.39 0.97 8.22
CA ILE A 21 4.38 0.73 9.26
C ILE A 21 3.10 0.13 8.64
N GLY A 22 2.62 0.70 7.53
CA GLY A 22 1.47 0.16 6.80
C GLY A 22 1.68 -1.29 6.37
N PHE A 23 2.85 -1.60 5.79
CA PHE A 23 3.25 -2.96 5.44
C PHE A 23 3.23 -3.90 6.65
N LEU A 24 3.83 -3.49 7.78
CA LEU A 24 3.86 -4.29 9.01
C LEU A 24 2.46 -4.58 9.54
N ILE A 25 1.54 -3.63 9.46
CA ILE A 25 0.13 -3.84 9.84
C ILE A 25 -0.54 -4.82 8.87
N SER A 26 -0.38 -4.63 7.56
CA SER A 26 -1.00 -5.50 6.56
C SER A 26 -0.51 -6.95 6.67
N ILE A 27 0.78 -7.18 6.89
CA ILE A 27 1.32 -8.54 7.05
C ILE A 27 0.88 -9.18 8.36
N LEU A 28 0.76 -8.40 9.45
CA LEU A 28 0.19 -8.87 10.71
C LEU A 28 -1.25 -9.34 10.52
N LEU A 29 -2.08 -8.54 9.85
CA LEU A 29 -3.47 -8.91 9.57
C LEU A 29 -3.55 -10.15 8.66
N TYR A 30 -2.74 -10.21 7.61
CA TYR A 30 -2.71 -11.35 6.69
C TYR A 30 -2.29 -12.66 7.39
N THR A 31 -1.35 -12.59 8.32
CA THR A 31 -0.85 -13.79 9.04
C THR A 31 -1.77 -14.21 10.17
N GLN A 32 -2.51 -13.29 10.79
CA GLN A 32 -3.39 -13.61 11.91
C GLN A 32 -4.84 -13.89 11.53
N ILE A 33 -5.24 -13.64 10.28
CA ILE A 33 -6.63 -13.84 9.83
C ILE A 33 -7.14 -15.26 10.09
N ASP A 34 -6.33 -16.29 9.83
CA ASP A 34 -6.72 -17.70 10.05
C ASP A 34 -6.91 -18.04 11.53
N SER A 35 -6.16 -17.37 12.40
CA SER A 35 -6.20 -17.57 13.86
C SER A 35 -7.28 -16.74 14.56
N PHE A 36 -8.00 -15.89 13.82
CA PHE A 36 -8.98 -14.98 14.40
C PHE A 36 -10.34 -15.69 14.58
N GLY A 37 -10.38 -16.65 15.52
CA GLY A 37 -11.56 -17.48 15.80
C GLY A 37 -12.84 -16.67 16.02
N ALA A 38 -12.75 -15.52 16.69
CA ALA A 38 -13.89 -14.62 16.89
C ALA A 38 -14.54 -14.12 15.58
N LEU A 39 -13.75 -13.91 14.52
CA LEU A 39 -14.27 -13.47 13.22
C LEU A 39 -14.97 -14.64 12.50
N ARG A 40 -14.39 -15.83 12.60
CA ARG A 40 -14.96 -17.07 12.07
C ARG A 40 -16.28 -17.42 12.76
N ASP A 41 -16.29 -17.39 14.10
CA ASP A 41 -17.47 -17.69 14.92
C ASP A 41 -18.60 -16.67 14.66
N ALA A 42 -18.27 -15.38 14.54
CA ALA A 42 -19.24 -14.35 14.18
C ALA A 42 -19.84 -14.55 12.79
N MET A 43 -19.04 -15.02 11.81
CA MET A 43 -19.55 -15.33 10.48
C MET A 43 -20.44 -16.58 10.48
N ILE A 44 -20.06 -17.63 11.21
CA ILE A 44 -20.91 -18.82 11.39
C ILE A 44 -22.23 -18.45 12.06
N GLU A 45 -22.21 -17.63 13.11
CA GLU A 45 -23.41 -17.13 13.77
C GLU A 45 -24.29 -16.31 12.81
N THR A 46 -23.69 -15.45 11.99
CA THR A 46 -24.42 -14.65 10.98
C THR A 46 -25.10 -15.54 9.94
N VAL A 47 -24.39 -16.54 9.42
CA VAL A 47 -24.95 -17.52 8.47
C VAL A 47 -26.06 -18.35 9.11
N ASN A 48 -25.91 -18.76 10.36
CA ASN A 48 -26.90 -19.57 11.06
C ASN A 48 -28.14 -18.78 11.52
N SER A 49 -27.99 -17.49 11.80
CA SER A 49 -29.06 -16.63 12.32
C SER A 49 -29.91 -15.97 11.23
N ASP A 50 -29.40 -15.87 10.00
CA ASP A 50 -30.10 -15.24 8.89
C ASP A 50 -30.63 -16.26 7.86
N PRO A 51 -31.95 -16.54 7.86
CA PRO A 51 -32.56 -17.49 6.92
C PRO A 51 -32.53 -17.01 5.46
N THR A 52 -32.46 -15.70 5.21
CA THR A 52 -32.35 -15.15 3.85
C THR A 52 -30.96 -15.33 3.29
N LEU A 53 -29.93 -15.22 4.14
CA LEU A 53 -28.58 -15.61 3.76
C LEU A 53 -28.55 -17.10 3.44
N GLN A 54 -29.04 -17.99 4.31
CA GLN A 54 -29.06 -19.43 4.02
C GLN A 54 -29.72 -19.80 2.69
N GLU A 55 -30.84 -19.16 2.35
CA GLU A 55 -31.50 -19.34 1.06
C GLU A 55 -30.64 -18.83 -0.10
N SER A 56 -29.96 -17.69 0.06
CA SER A 56 -29.10 -17.08 -0.97
C SER A 56 -27.80 -17.85 -1.26
N ILE A 57 -27.24 -18.51 -0.25
CA ILE A 57 -26.04 -19.37 -0.37
C ILE A 57 -26.38 -20.84 -0.63
N GLY A 58 -27.65 -21.19 -0.85
CA GLY A 58 -28.05 -22.54 -1.25
C GLY A 58 -28.02 -23.59 -0.14
N LEU A 59 -27.79 -23.18 1.11
CA LEU A 59 -27.76 -24.06 2.30
C LEU A 59 -29.10 -24.78 2.55
N THR A 60 -30.19 -24.28 1.99
CA THR A 60 -31.52 -24.89 2.09
C THR A 60 -31.69 -26.12 1.20
N ASN A 61 -30.83 -26.36 0.20
CA ASN A 61 -30.98 -27.43 -0.79
C ASN A 61 -29.72 -28.31 -1.04
N GLU A 62 -28.55 -27.95 -0.48
CA GLU A 62 -27.29 -28.70 -0.65
C GLU A 62 -26.64 -29.10 0.69
N SER A 63 -25.72 -30.07 0.63
CA SER A 63 -25.00 -30.67 1.77
C SER A 63 -23.90 -29.79 2.39
N ALA A 64 -23.72 -28.56 1.89
CA ALA A 64 -22.70 -27.66 2.42
C ALA A 64 -23.06 -27.24 3.85
N THR A 65 -22.07 -27.15 4.74
CA THR A 65 -22.29 -26.67 6.11
C THR A 65 -21.98 -25.17 6.21
N ALA A 66 -22.59 -24.46 7.16
CA ALA A 66 -22.29 -23.05 7.42
C ALA A 66 -20.79 -22.82 7.72
N GLU A 67 -20.13 -23.83 8.28
CA GLU A 67 -18.69 -23.86 8.55
C GLU A 67 -17.87 -23.89 7.26
N GLU A 68 -18.25 -24.74 6.29
CA GLU A 68 -17.55 -24.88 5.01
C GLU A 68 -17.62 -23.60 4.17
N ILE A 69 -18.79 -22.96 4.12
CA ILE A 69 -18.97 -21.66 3.45
C ILE A 69 -18.18 -20.55 4.16
N THR A 70 -18.14 -20.57 5.49
CA THR A 70 -17.35 -19.60 6.25
C THR A 70 -15.85 -19.78 6.02
N ASP A 71 -15.38 -21.02 5.92
CA ASP A 71 -13.98 -21.33 5.65
C ASP A 71 -13.57 -20.88 4.23
N GLU A 72 -14.44 -21.04 3.24
CA GLU A 72 -14.23 -20.52 1.89
C GLU A 72 -14.22 -18.98 1.85
N ALA A 73 -15.14 -18.33 2.58
CA ALA A 73 -15.18 -16.87 2.71
C ALA A 73 -13.92 -16.32 3.39
N MET A 74 -13.41 -17.01 4.42
CA MET A 74 -12.15 -16.68 5.10
C MET A 74 -10.96 -16.81 4.16
N ALA A 75 -10.91 -17.87 3.35
CA ALA A 75 -9.87 -18.06 2.34
C ALA A 75 -9.90 -16.94 1.28
N TYR A 76 -11.09 -16.54 0.83
CA TYR A 76 -11.26 -15.41 -0.08
C TYR A 76 -10.79 -14.09 0.54
N LEU A 77 -11.20 -13.81 1.77
CA LEU A 77 -10.81 -12.60 2.50
C LEU A 77 -9.29 -12.52 2.68
N LYS A 78 -8.65 -13.65 3.00
CA LYS A 78 -7.18 -13.76 3.08
C LYS A 78 -6.49 -13.47 1.76
N ASN A 79 -7.01 -13.99 0.64
CA ASN A 79 -6.47 -13.71 -0.69
C ASN A 79 -6.63 -12.23 -1.07
N VAL A 80 -7.74 -11.59 -0.71
CA VAL A 80 -7.93 -10.14 -0.90
C VAL A 80 -6.93 -9.35 -0.05
N LEU A 81 -6.66 -9.79 1.19
CA LEU A 81 -5.67 -9.15 2.07
C LEU A 81 -4.23 -9.28 1.59
N LEU A 82 -3.93 -10.22 0.70
CA LEU A 82 -2.62 -10.35 0.07
C LEU A 82 -2.30 -9.16 -0.88
N ILE A 83 -3.32 -8.58 -1.51
CA ILE A 83 -3.18 -7.45 -2.44
C ILE A 83 -2.49 -6.24 -1.77
N PRO A 84 -2.97 -5.71 -0.63
CA PRO A 84 -2.30 -4.60 0.05
C PRO A 84 -0.90 -4.97 0.58
N VAL A 85 -0.65 -6.25 0.92
CA VAL A 85 0.70 -6.72 1.31
C VAL A 85 1.67 -6.61 0.14
N ILE A 86 1.34 -7.17 -1.03
CA ILE A 86 2.19 -7.08 -2.23
C ILE A 86 2.40 -5.62 -2.62
N TYR A 87 1.32 -4.84 -2.65
CA TYR A 87 1.36 -3.43 -2.98
C TYR A 87 2.34 -2.65 -2.08
N SER A 88 2.24 -2.84 -0.77
CA SER A 88 3.07 -2.12 0.21
C SER A 88 4.55 -2.52 0.12
N VAL A 89 4.87 -3.78 -0.21
CA VAL A 89 6.25 -4.21 -0.50
C VAL A 89 6.82 -3.47 -1.71
N ILE A 90 6.08 -3.43 -2.82
CA ILE A 90 6.51 -2.76 -4.05
C ILE A 90 6.69 -1.26 -3.80
N ALA A 91 5.73 -0.63 -3.11
CA ALA A 91 5.80 0.79 -2.76
C ALA A 91 7.01 1.10 -1.86
N CYS A 92 7.30 0.26 -0.87
CA CYS A 92 8.49 0.40 -0.01
C CYS A 92 9.78 0.30 -0.83
N ALA A 93 9.91 -0.73 -1.68
CA ALA A 93 11.10 -0.93 -2.51
C ALA A 93 11.33 0.24 -3.48
N ALA A 94 10.28 0.68 -4.17
CA ALA A 94 10.35 1.80 -5.11
C ALA A 94 10.67 3.13 -4.41
N THR A 95 10.12 3.37 -3.21
CA THR A 95 10.41 4.57 -2.41
C THR A 95 11.86 4.54 -1.93
N LEU A 96 12.35 3.41 -1.42
CA LEU A 96 13.74 3.24 -0.99
C LEU A 96 14.71 3.46 -2.14
N PHE A 97 14.44 2.86 -3.31
CA PHE A 97 15.22 3.04 -4.52
C PHE A 97 15.30 4.53 -4.91
N SER A 98 14.17 5.23 -4.86
CA SER A 98 14.09 6.67 -5.16
C SER A 98 14.91 7.52 -4.18
N ILE A 99 14.90 7.19 -2.88
CA ILE A 99 15.73 7.88 -1.87
C ILE A 99 17.22 7.71 -2.16
N ILE A 100 17.66 6.48 -2.48
CA ILE A 100 19.06 6.15 -2.75
C ILE A 100 19.53 6.80 -4.06
N MET A 101 18.74 6.69 -5.12
CA MET A 101 19.09 7.19 -6.45
C MET A 101 18.96 8.70 -6.60
N MET A 102 18.35 9.39 -5.64
CA MET A 102 18.12 10.83 -5.71
C MET A 102 19.38 11.67 -5.98
N ASN A 103 20.56 11.23 -5.52
CA ASN A 103 21.83 11.93 -5.77
C ASN A 103 22.37 11.71 -7.19
N ARG A 104 22.12 10.54 -7.80
CA ARG A 104 22.63 10.18 -9.14
C ARG A 104 21.65 10.57 -10.23
N MET A 105 20.36 10.31 -10.00
CA MET A 105 19.27 10.50 -10.96
C MET A 105 18.10 11.23 -10.28
N PRO A 106 18.23 12.55 -10.01
CA PRO A 106 17.22 13.31 -9.30
C PRO A 106 15.88 13.34 -10.05
N ARG A 107 15.89 13.54 -11.38
CA ARG A 107 14.65 13.56 -12.18
C ARG A 107 13.87 12.25 -12.08
N THR A 108 14.54 11.12 -12.30
CA THR A 108 13.93 9.79 -12.19
C THR A 108 13.35 9.54 -10.80
N SER A 109 14.09 9.92 -9.76
CA SER A 109 13.63 9.77 -8.37
C SER A 109 12.41 10.64 -8.07
N GLY A 110 12.37 11.87 -8.60
CA GLY A 110 11.22 12.77 -8.46
C GLY A 110 9.97 12.23 -9.15
N VAL A 111 10.10 11.67 -10.35
CA VAL A 111 8.99 11.04 -11.09
C VAL A 111 8.50 9.79 -10.34
N LEU A 112 9.40 8.95 -9.85
CA LEU A 112 9.04 7.75 -9.07
C LEU A 112 8.25 8.12 -7.81
N PHE A 113 8.66 9.14 -7.06
CA PHE A 113 7.90 9.60 -5.90
C PHE A 113 6.49 10.08 -6.27
N ILE A 114 6.33 10.77 -7.40
CA ILE A 114 5.00 11.19 -7.86
C ILE A 114 4.15 9.98 -8.22
N ILE A 115 4.69 9.01 -8.98
CA ILE A 115 3.97 7.80 -9.38
C ILE A 115 3.51 7.01 -8.15
N ILE A 116 4.42 6.73 -7.20
CA ILE A 116 4.09 5.99 -5.97
C ILE A 116 3.08 6.79 -5.14
N GLY A 117 3.20 8.12 -5.10
CA GLY A 117 2.24 8.99 -4.46
C GLY A 117 0.84 8.84 -5.08
N VAL A 118 0.71 8.93 -6.39
CA VAL A 118 -0.59 8.77 -7.08
C VAL A 118 -1.20 7.39 -6.82
N ILE A 119 -0.41 6.32 -6.85
CA ILE A 119 -0.94 4.98 -6.58
C ILE A 119 -1.33 4.83 -5.10
N SER A 120 -0.69 5.58 -4.19
CA SER A 120 -0.97 5.56 -2.75
C SER A 120 -2.09 6.50 -2.31
N LEU A 121 -2.90 7.05 -3.23
CA LEU A 121 -3.95 8.04 -2.92
C LEU A 121 -4.98 7.59 -1.86
N LEU A 122 -5.13 6.28 -1.66
CA LEU A 122 -5.97 5.72 -0.59
C LEU A 122 -5.52 6.14 0.82
N SER A 123 -4.23 6.31 1.05
CA SER A 123 -3.71 6.89 2.28
C SER A 123 -3.52 8.38 2.04
N ILE A 124 -4.21 9.30 2.71
CA ILE A 124 -4.12 10.74 2.36
C ILE A 124 -2.73 11.34 2.66
N ILE A 125 -2.03 10.85 3.68
CA ILE A 125 -0.80 11.47 4.20
C ILE A 125 0.42 11.15 3.32
N ILE A 126 0.60 9.87 2.96
CA ILE A 126 1.72 9.38 2.13
C ILE A 126 1.84 10.09 0.77
N PRO A 127 0.78 10.26 -0.06
CA PRO A 127 0.84 10.89 -1.36
C PRO A 127 1.17 12.36 -1.25
N ILE A 128 0.67 13.08 -0.24
CA ILE A 128 1.01 14.50 -0.03
C ILE A 128 2.51 14.63 0.18
N LEU A 129 3.10 13.80 1.03
CA LEU A 129 4.53 13.82 1.31
C LEU A 129 5.35 13.45 0.07
N LEU A 130 4.99 12.36 -0.63
CA LEU A 130 5.73 11.85 -1.80
C LEU A 130 5.62 12.78 -3.01
N ILE A 131 4.43 13.27 -3.35
CA ILE A 131 4.22 14.19 -4.47
C ILE A 131 4.95 15.49 -4.20
N THR A 132 4.87 16.03 -2.97
CA THR A 132 5.60 17.24 -2.60
C THR A 132 7.11 17.05 -2.71
N ALA A 133 7.64 15.92 -2.22
CA ALA A 133 9.05 15.58 -2.37
C ALA A 133 9.45 15.48 -3.86
N GLY A 134 8.65 14.81 -4.67
CA GLY A 134 8.88 14.66 -6.11
C GLY A 134 8.92 15.99 -6.85
N VAL A 135 7.93 16.87 -6.62
CA VAL A 135 7.87 18.21 -7.20
C VAL A 135 9.08 19.06 -6.77
N MET A 136 9.49 18.99 -5.50
CA MET A 136 10.68 19.70 -5.02
C MET A 136 11.96 19.24 -5.72
N ILE A 137 12.11 17.93 -5.95
CA ILE A 137 13.28 17.37 -6.67
C ILE A 137 13.31 17.87 -8.12
N LEU A 138 12.17 17.82 -8.81
CA LEU A 138 12.06 18.23 -10.21
C LEU A 138 12.34 19.73 -10.39
N ASN A 139 11.77 20.59 -9.53
CA ASN A 139 11.99 22.03 -9.58
C ASN A 139 13.47 22.39 -9.34
N ARG A 140 14.11 21.77 -8.34
CA ARG A 140 15.52 22.03 -8.04
C ARG A 140 16.44 21.51 -9.14
N SER A 141 16.16 20.31 -9.67
CA SER A 141 16.94 19.73 -10.77
C SER A 141 16.83 20.53 -12.06
N SER A 142 15.64 21.05 -12.38
CA SER A 142 15.43 21.92 -13.54
C SER A 142 16.22 23.23 -13.43
N LYS A 143 16.19 23.87 -12.25
CA LYS A 143 16.95 25.10 -11.99
C LYS A 143 18.47 24.87 -12.12
N TYR A 144 18.97 23.79 -11.56
CA TYR A 144 20.40 23.43 -11.66
C TYR A 144 20.84 23.18 -13.11
N ASN A 145 20.06 22.44 -13.90
CA ASN A 145 20.42 22.18 -15.30
C ASN A 145 20.44 23.47 -16.14
N LYS A 146 19.49 24.40 -15.90
CA LYS A 146 19.48 25.72 -16.55
C LYS A 146 20.72 26.56 -16.19
N GLU A 147 21.10 26.59 -14.92
CA GLU A 147 22.30 27.31 -14.45
C GLU A 147 23.60 26.67 -14.96
N ALA A 148 23.59 25.36 -15.23
CA ALA A 148 24.73 24.63 -15.77
C ALA A 148 24.81 24.63 -17.31
N GLY A 149 23.86 25.26 -18.01
CA GLY A 149 23.82 25.29 -19.48
C GLY A 149 23.53 23.92 -20.13
N ILE A 150 23.04 22.95 -19.35
CA ILE A 150 22.70 21.60 -19.84
C ILE A 150 21.28 21.67 -20.42
N PRO A 151 21.07 21.33 -21.71
CA PRO A 151 19.74 21.35 -22.30
C PRO A 151 18.78 20.43 -21.53
N ALA A 152 17.54 20.90 -21.39
CA ALA A 152 16.51 20.30 -20.56
C ALA A 152 16.13 18.89 -21.02
#